data_AF-A0A960U6P6-F1
#
_entry.id   AF-A0A960U6P6-F1
#
_cell.length_a   1.000
_cell.length_b   1.000
_cell.length_c   1.000
_cell.angle_alpha   90.00
_cell.angle_beta   90.00
_cell.angle_gamma   90.00
#
_symmetry.space_group_name_H-M   'P 1'
#
loop_
_entity.id
_entity.type
_entity.pdbx_description
1 polymer ?
#
loop_
_entity_poly.entity_id
_entity_poly.type
_entity_poly.pdbx_seq_one_letter_code
_entity_poly.pdbx_strand_id
1 'polypeptide(L)'
;MNLLMIHTGMSFSVFSFFIAYIYRKKDLKLHIIFNSAGVFFNLSSAIYLLLIKYWLGGLEKARIYPNAPAGMIQFHRLVAGITLILMLGMAFTGIKRFRKIHKGLHFIFIPLYLFVYISGLFIFTSKANL
;
A
#
# COMPACT_ATOMS: atom_id res chain seq x y z
N MET A 1 -10.07 0.35 -16.03
CA MET A 1 -9.24 1.55 -15.76
C MET A 1 -8.95 1.72 -14.27
N ASN A 2 -9.96 1.66 -13.40
CA ASN A 2 -9.79 1.88 -11.95
C ASN A 2 -8.77 0.92 -11.28
N LEU A 3 -8.87 -0.38 -11.56
CA LEU A 3 -7.93 -1.37 -11.01
C LEU A 3 -6.47 -1.10 -11.42
N LEU A 4 -6.27 -0.70 -12.69
CA LEU A 4 -4.96 -0.33 -13.21
C LEU A 4 -4.41 0.89 -12.46
N MET A 5 -5.22 1.94 -12.25
CA MET A 5 -4.80 3.12 -11.49
C MET A 5 -4.37 2.78 -10.06
N ILE A 6 -5.14 1.92 -9.38
CA ILE A 6 -4.81 1.44 -8.03
C ILE A 6 -3.48 0.69 -8.03
N HIS A 7 -3.29 -0.26 -8.95
CA HIS A 7 -2.05 -1.02 -9.04
C HIS A 7 -0.85 -0.15 -9.40
N THR A 8 -1.01 0.80 -10.32
CA THR A 8 0.05 1.74 -10.69
C THR A 8 0.46 2.61 -9.50
N GLY A 9 -0.50 3.18 -8.77
CA GLY A 9 -0.23 3.96 -7.56
C GLY A 9 0.47 3.13 -6.49
N MET A 10 0.00 1.91 -6.23
CA MET A 10 0.67 0.99 -5.30
C MET A 10 2.07 0.61 -5.77
N SER A 11 2.29 0.41 -7.08
CA SER A 11 3.61 0.09 -7.64
C SER A 11 4.59 1.24 -7.41
N PHE A 12 4.19 2.48 -7.70
CA PHE A 12 5.00 3.67 -7.40
C PHE A 12 5.31 3.78 -5.92
N SER A 13 4.35 3.45 -5.06
CA SER A 13 4.57 3.42 -3.61
C SER A 13 5.62 2.38 -3.21
N VAL A 14 5.52 1.14 -3.70
CA VAL A 14 6.50 0.07 -3.42
C VAL A 14 7.90 0.46 -3.90
N PHE A 15 8.03 0.96 -5.13
CA PHE A 15 9.31 1.43 -5.64
C PHE A 15 9.88 2.56 -4.78
N SER A 16 9.04 3.51 -4.36
CA SER A 16 9.48 4.60 -3.49
C SER A 16 9.99 4.09 -2.15
N PHE A 17 9.28 3.18 -1.48
CA PHE A 17 9.76 2.60 -0.22
C PHE A 17 11.04 1.77 -0.39
N PHE A 18 11.18 1.06 -1.50
CA PHE A 18 12.39 0.29 -1.80
C PHE A 18 13.60 1.21 -2.01
N ILE A 19 13.44 2.27 -2.82
CA ILE A 19 14.47 3.28 -3.04
C ILE A 19 14.80 3.98 -1.70
N ALA A 20 13.80 4.37 -0.91
CA ALA A 20 14.00 4.96 0.40
C ALA A 20 14.85 4.06 1.32
N TYR A 21 14.62 2.74 1.27
CA TYR A 21 15.39 1.77 2.03
C TYR A 21 16.86 1.68 1.59
N ILE A 22 17.14 1.79 0.29
CA ILE A 22 18.51 1.84 -0.25
C ILE A 22 19.24 3.09 0.25
N TYR A 23 18.58 4.25 0.20
CA TYR A 23 19.18 5.52 0.61
C TYR A 23 19.24 5.76 2.12
N ARG A 24 18.66 4.87 2.94
CA ARG A 24 18.56 5.02 4.41
C ARG A 24 19.88 5.32 5.14
N LYS A 25 21.02 4.89 4.59
CA LYS A 25 22.36 5.14 5.13
C LYS A 25 23.22 6.06 4.26
N LYS A 26 22.79 6.35 3.02
CA LYS A 26 23.57 7.10 2.02
C LYS A 26 23.20 8.58 2.01
N ASP A 27 21.90 8.88 1.98
CA ASP A 27 21.40 10.24 1.90
C ASP A 27 20.05 10.34 2.63
N LEU A 28 20.05 11.12 3.72
CA LEU A 28 18.85 11.33 4.53
C LEU A 28 17.77 12.11 3.78
N LYS A 29 18.13 13.08 2.93
CA LYS A 29 17.16 13.87 2.17
C LYS A 29 16.41 12.96 1.19
N LEU A 30 17.14 12.13 0.43
CA LEU A 30 16.52 11.16 -0.48
C LEU A 30 15.68 10.14 0.28
N HIS A 31 16.16 9.62 1.41
CA HIS A 31 15.38 8.71 2.26
C HIS A 31 14.04 9.32 2.69
N ILE A 32 14.03 10.60 3.07
CA ILE A 32 12.80 11.32 3.46
C ILE A 32 11.88 11.51 2.26
N ILE A 33 12.39 11.99 1.13
CA ILE A 33 11.60 12.25 -0.09
C ILE A 33 10.90 10.97 -0.55
N PHE A 34 11.65 9.87 -0.69
CA PHE A 34 11.11 8.62 -1.18
C PHE A 34 10.17 7.95 -0.17
N ASN A 35 10.40 8.06 1.14
CA ASN A 35 9.41 7.60 2.12
C ASN A 35 8.11 8.39 2.03
N SER A 36 8.19 9.72 1.94
CA SER A 36 7.01 10.59 1.81
C SER A 36 6.24 10.30 0.53
N ALA A 37 6.94 10.11 -0.59
CA ALA A 37 6.32 9.69 -1.85
C ALA A 37 5.65 8.32 -1.73
N GLY A 38 6.31 7.35 -1.09
CA GLY A 38 5.78 6.02 -0.81
C GLY A 38 4.47 6.08 -0.02
N VAL A 39 4.44 6.86 1.06
CA VAL A 39 3.26 7.10 1.89
C VAL A 39 2.15 7.76 1.08
N PHE A 40 2.47 8.82 0.33
CA PHE A 40 1.52 9.55 -0.48
C PHE A 40 0.82 8.65 -1.50
N PHE A 41 1.58 7.94 -2.34
CA PHE A 41 1.01 7.06 -3.37
C PHE A 41 0.20 5.90 -2.76
N ASN A 42 0.63 5.36 -1.61
CA ASN A 42 -0.13 4.33 -0.91
C ASN A 42 -1.47 4.88 -0.42
N LEU A 43 -1.46 6.00 0.30
CA LEU A 43 -2.67 6.62 0.85
C LEU A 43 -3.63 7.05 -0.25
N SER A 44 -3.14 7.68 -1.31
CA SER A 44 -3.99 8.08 -2.45
C SER A 44 -4.67 6.86 -3.08
N SER A 45 -3.95 5.75 -3.26
CA SER A 45 -4.52 4.52 -3.81
C SER A 45 -5.55 3.89 -2.88
N ALA A 46 -5.26 3.86 -1.57
CA ALA A 46 -6.17 3.33 -0.56
C ALA A 46 -7.44 4.17 -0.43
N ILE A 47 -7.31 5.50 -0.35
CA ILE A 47 -8.43 6.44 -0.32
C ILE A 47 -9.27 6.29 -1.58
N TYR A 48 -8.64 6.23 -2.76
CA TYR A 48 -9.35 6.04 -4.02
C TYR A 48 -10.15 4.73 -4.05
N LEU A 49 -9.56 3.62 -3.60
CA LEU A 49 -10.27 2.35 -3.47
C LEU A 49 -11.45 2.42 -2.49
N LEU A 50 -11.29 3.11 -1.36
CA LEU A 50 -12.36 3.30 -0.38
C LEU A 50 -13.49 4.17 -0.93
N LEU A 51 -13.17 5.25 -1.64
CA LEU A 51 -14.15 6.10 -2.32
C LEU A 51 -14.94 5.29 -3.35
N ILE A 52 -14.29 4.46 -4.15
CA ILE A 52 -14.98 3.55 -5.07
C ILE A 52 -15.94 2.63 -4.31
N LYS A 53 -15.44 1.97 -3.26
CA LYS A 53 -16.19 0.96 -2.52
C LYS A 53 -17.44 1.54 -1.84
N TYR A 54 -17.34 2.73 -1.26
CA TYR A 54 -18.38 3.27 -0.37
C TYR A 54 -19.16 4.44 -0.97
N TRP A 55 -18.61 5.20 -1.93
CA TRP A 55 -19.20 6.47 -2.40
C TRP A 55 -19.49 6.49 -3.91
N LEU A 56 -18.68 5.82 -4.75
CA LEU A 56 -18.84 5.85 -6.22
C LEU A 56 -19.63 4.65 -6.77
N GLY A 57 -20.57 4.13 -5.97
CA GLY A 57 -21.49 3.08 -6.39
C GLY A 57 -20.94 1.66 -6.40
N GLY A 58 -19.79 1.42 -5.76
CA GLY A 58 -19.28 0.10 -5.45
C GLY A 58 -18.22 -0.45 -6.41
N LEU A 59 -17.56 -1.53 -5.98
CA LEU A 59 -16.46 -2.16 -6.73
C LEU A 59 -16.92 -2.73 -8.08
N GLU A 60 -18.14 -3.27 -8.18
CA GLU A 60 -18.67 -3.84 -9.41
C GLU A 60 -18.91 -2.78 -10.50
N LYS A 61 -19.47 -1.61 -10.15
CA LYS A 61 -19.60 -0.49 -11.10
C LYS A 61 -18.25 0.00 -11.59
N ALA A 62 -17.22 -0.10 -10.76
CA ALA A 62 -15.85 0.21 -11.11
C ALA A 62 -15.14 -0.91 -11.90
N ARG A 63 -15.83 -2.01 -12.23
CA ARG A 63 -15.28 -3.21 -12.88
C ARG A 63 -14.11 -3.81 -12.09
N ILE A 64 -14.27 -3.93 -10.78
CA ILE A 64 -13.33 -4.59 -9.88
C ILE A 64 -14.04 -5.79 -9.27
N TYR A 65 -13.65 -6.98 -9.69
CA TYR A 65 -14.27 -8.23 -9.26
C TYR A 65 -13.31 -9.06 -8.42
N PRO A 66 -13.82 -9.80 -7.42
CA PRO A 66 -13.01 -10.77 -6.68
C PRO A 66 -12.57 -11.91 -7.60
N ASN A 67 -11.29 -12.29 -7.51
CA ASN A 67 -10.68 -13.40 -8.27
C ASN A 67 -10.12 -14.50 -7.34
N ALA A 68 -10.51 -14.48 -6.06
CA ALA A 68 -10.03 -15.40 -5.04
C ALA A 68 -11.15 -15.75 -4.05
N PRO A 69 -11.04 -16.86 -3.31
CA PRO A 69 -12.01 -17.22 -2.29
C PRO A 69 -12.20 -16.11 -1.24
N ALA A 70 -13.43 -15.97 -0.73
CA ALA A 70 -13.78 -14.90 0.21
C ALA A 70 -12.86 -14.84 1.44
N GLY A 71 -12.46 -15.99 1.98
CA GLY A 71 -11.52 -16.08 3.10
C GLY A 71 -10.15 -15.47 2.79
N MET A 72 -9.62 -15.70 1.58
CA MET A 72 -8.34 -15.13 1.14
C MET A 72 -8.43 -13.60 1.00
N ILE A 73 -9.54 -13.10 0.46
CA ILE A 73 -9.78 -11.66 0.33
C ILE A 73 -9.91 -11.00 1.70
N GLN A 74 -10.61 -11.63 2.66
CA GLN A 74 -10.72 -11.11 4.03
C GLN A 74 -9.36 -11.08 4.72
N PHE A 75 -8.58 -12.15 4.61
CA PHE A 75 -7.22 -12.20 5.16
C PHE A 75 -6.33 -11.11 4.56
N HIS A 76 -6.32 -10.94 3.24
CA HIS A 76 -5.60 -9.86 2.59
C HIS A 76 -6.02 -8.48 3.12
N ARG A 77 -7.32 -8.21 3.26
CA ARG A 77 -7.82 -6.94 3.79
C ARG A 77 -7.37 -6.68 5.22
N LEU A 78 -7.36 -7.71 6.07
CA LEU A 78 -6.84 -7.63 7.44
C LEU A 78 -5.37 -7.24 7.43
N VAL A 79 -4.54 -7.93 6.64
CA VAL A 79 -3.11 -7.66 6.53
C VAL A 79 -2.85 -6.27 5.94
N ALA A 80 -3.63 -5.86 4.93
CA ALA A 80 -3.56 -4.52 4.36
C ALA A 80 -3.88 -3.42 5.38
N GLY A 81 -4.87 -3.64 6.25
CA GLY A 81 -5.21 -2.74 7.35
C GLY A 81 -4.07 -2.61 8.37
N ILE A 82 -3.48 -3.74 8.79
CA ILE A 82 -2.31 -3.74 9.70
C ILE A 82 -1.13 -3.00 9.04
N THR A 83 -0.89 -3.26 7.77
CA THR A 83 0.19 -2.63 6.99
C THR A 83 0.01 -1.11 6.90
N LEU A 84 -1.23 -0.65 6.71
CA LEU A 84 -1.58 0.78 6.72
C LEU A 84 -1.23 1.41 8.08
N ILE A 85 -1.61 0.77 9.19
CA ILE A 85 -1.30 1.26 10.54
C ILE A 85 0.21 1.34 10.75
N LEU A 86 0.97 0.32 10.33
CA LEU A 86 2.43 0.33 10.40
C LEU A 86 3.03 1.48 9.59
N MET A 87 2.51 1.74 8.38
CA MET A 87 2.94 2.85 7.54
C MET A 87 2.72 4.21 8.20
N LEU A 88 1.54 4.42 8.80
CA LEU A 88 1.23 5.65 9.52
C LEU A 88 2.13 5.80 10.76
N GLY A 89 2.38 4.72 11.49
CA GLY A 89 3.34 4.68 12.59
C GLY A 89 4.75 5.03 12.15
N MET A 90 5.21 4.52 10.99
CA MET A 90 6.49 4.88 10.40
C MET A 90 6.58 6.35 10.02
N ALA A 91 5.54 6.89 9.37
CA ALA A 91 5.48 8.30 8.98
C ALA A 91 5.54 9.19 10.23
N PHE A 92 4.74 8.88 11.25
CA PHE A 92 4.73 9.60 12.52
C PHE A 92 6.08 9.55 13.23
N THR A 93 6.65 8.35 13.39
CA THR A 93 7.95 8.17 14.07
C THR A 93 9.10 8.79 13.27
N GLY A 94 9.00 8.83 11.94
CA GLY A 94 9.93 9.56 11.06
C GLY A 94 9.90 11.07 11.31
N ILE A 95 8.69 11.66 11.37
CA ILE A 95 8.49 13.08 11.68
C ILE A 95 9.01 13.42 13.08
N LYS A 96 8.68 12.60 14.08
CA LYS A 96 9.14 12.77 15.48
C LYS A 96 10.60 12.36 15.70
N ARG A 97 11.31 11.88 14.67
CA ARG A 97 12.70 11.44 14.73
C ARG A 97 12.97 10.31 15.74
N PHE A 98 11.98 9.45 16.03
CA PHE A 98 12.12 8.29 16.91
C PHE A 98 12.82 7.13 16.19
N ARG A 99 14.13 7.28 15.96
CA ARG A 99 14.93 6.44 15.07
C ARG A 99 14.88 4.94 15.37
N LYS A 100 14.93 4.52 16.64
CA LYS A 100 14.92 3.09 17.01
C LYS A 100 13.60 2.43 16.62
N ILE A 101 12.48 3.08 16.94
CA ILE A 101 11.13 2.60 16.62
C ILE A 101 10.90 2.64 15.12
N HIS A 102 11.25 3.76 14.46
CA HIS A 102 11.11 3.90 13.00
C HIS A 102 11.83 2.78 12.25
N LYS A 103 13.07 2.44 12.63
CA LYS A 103 13.82 1.33 12.03
C LYS A 103 13.14 -0.04 12.23
N GLY A 104 12.62 -0.28 13.43
CA GLY A 104 11.89 -1.52 13.74
C GLY A 104 10.62 -1.65 12.91
N LEU A 105 9.82 -0.58 12.83
CA LEU A 105 8.63 -0.53 12.00
C LEU A 105 8.96 -0.72 10.51
N HIS A 106 10.03 -0.07 10.02
CA HIS A 106 10.45 -0.17 8.62
C HIS A 106 10.91 -1.59 8.23
N PHE A 107 11.50 -2.32 9.16
CA PHE A 107 11.89 -3.72 8.94
C PHE A 107 10.68 -4.64 8.78
N ILE A 108 9.62 -4.43 9.55
CA ILE A 108 8.38 -5.22 9.48
C ILE A 108 7.50 -4.77 8.32
N PHE A 109 7.41 -3.45 8.08
CA PHE A 109 6.53 -2.88 7.08
C PHE A 109 6.89 -3.30 5.66
N ILE A 110 8.17 -3.25 5.25
CA ILE A 110 8.53 -3.58 3.86
C ILE A 110 8.04 -4.97 3.43
N PRO A 111 8.38 -6.07 4.13
CA PRO A 111 7.96 -7.40 3.70
C PRO A 111 6.44 -7.54 3.73
N LEU A 112 5.77 -6.97 4.74
CA LEU A 112 4.31 -7.02 4.84
C LEU A 112 3.64 -6.25 3.70
N TYR A 113 4.16 -5.06 3.37
CA TYR A 113 3.65 -4.25 2.28
C TYR A 113 3.88 -4.89 0.91
N LEU A 114 5.04 -5.53 0.71
CA LEU A 114 5.30 -6.30 -0.50
C LEU A 114 4.33 -7.48 -0.63
N PHE A 115 4.06 -8.20 0.47
CA PHE A 115 3.06 -9.26 0.49
C PHE A 115 1.66 -8.74 0.11
N VAL A 116 1.23 -7.63 0.70
CA VAL A 116 -0.06 -7.00 0.38
C VAL A 116 -0.09 -6.58 -1.09
N TYR A 117 0.95 -5.92 -1.59
CA TYR A 117 1.01 -5.53 -3.00
C TYR A 117 0.89 -6.73 -3.94
N ILE A 118 1.74 -7.75 -3.76
CA ILE A 118 1.76 -8.94 -4.62
C ILE A 118 0.42 -9.67 -4.55
N SER A 119 -0.07 -9.98 -3.35
CA SER A 119 -1.37 -10.65 -3.22
C SER A 119 -2.51 -9.83 -3.81
N GLY A 120 -2.48 -8.50 -3.67
CA GLY A 120 -3.43 -7.57 -4.24
C GLY A 120 -3.55 -7.63 -5.77
N LEU A 121 -2.45 -7.93 -6.47
CA LEU A 121 -2.43 -8.07 -7.93
C LEU A 121 -3.22 -9.29 -8.42
N PHE A 122 -3.36 -10.34 -7.61
CA PHE A 122 -3.96 -11.61 -8.03
C PHE A 122 -5.40 -11.81 -7.53
N ILE A 123 -5.74 -11.21 -6.39
CA ILE A 123 -7.07 -11.39 -5.76
C ILE A 123 -8.18 -10.56 -6.40
N PHE A 124 -7.84 -9.58 -7.25
CA PHE A 124 -8.80 -8.73 -7.95
C PHE A 124 -8.55 -8.76 -9.45
N THR A 125 -9.63 -8.70 -10.23
CA THR A 125 -9.58 -8.67 -11.69
C THR A 125 -10.48 -7.59 -12.26
N SER A 126 -10.16 -7.13 -13.47
CA SER A 126 -11.00 -6.20 -14.23
C SER A 126 -11.94 -6.90 -15.22
N LYS A 127 -11.82 -8.23 -15.35
CA LYS A 127 -12.71 -9.07 -16.15
C LYS A 127 -13.76 -9.68 -15.23
N ALA A 128 -15.03 -9.67 -15.65
CA ALA A 128 -16.04 -10.47 -14.96
C ALA A 128 -15.71 -11.95 -15.20
N ASN A 129 -15.59 -12.72 -14.12
CA ASN A 129 -15.58 -14.18 -14.22
C ASN A 129 -17.05 -14.60 -14.36
N LEU A 130 -17.49 -14.85 -15.60
CA LEU A 130 -18.79 -15.45 -15.93
C LEU A 130 -18.71 -16.97 -15.75
#